data_AF-A0A937H9S4-F1
#
_entry.id   AF-A0A937H9S4-F1
#
_cell.length_a   1.000
_cell.length_b   1.000
_cell.length_c   1.000
_cell.angle_alpha   90.00
_cell.angle_beta   90.00
_cell.angle_gamma   90.00
#
_symmetry.space_group_name_H-M   'P 1'
#
loop_
_entity.id
_entity.type
_entity.pdbx_description
1 polymer ?
#
loop_
_entity_poly.entity_id
_entity_poly.type
_entity_poly.pdbx_seq_one_letter_code
_entity_poly.pdbx_strand_id
1 'polypeptide(L)'
;MKVLFAIQSTGNGHISRAKELIPYMNRRFQFDVITSGPKPQLDLGYPIKKHLKGLTLHYNKKGGIDWIKTLLKNNLFLFIWDVIFLRVQDYDLVINDFEPISAWSCKLKGVLCFGISNQLSLWKKGIPKPKKRFRSTIRFLKFF
;
A
#
# COMPACT_ATOMS: atom_id res chain seq x y z
N MET A 1 -0.46 22.38 -0.77
CA MET A 1 -1.06 21.10 -0.36
C MET A 1 0.07 20.15 0.00
N LYS A 2 0.01 19.60 1.21
CA LYS A 2 0.97 18.64 1.76
C LYS A 2 0.41 17.23 1.64
N VAL A 3 1.15 16.36 0.96
CA VAL A 3 0.71 15.00 0.63
C VAL A 3 1.57 13.96 1.33
N LEU A 4 0.96 12.88 1.82
CA LEU A 4 1.68 11.68 2.23
C LEU A 4 1.60 10.65 1.12
N PHE A 5 2.73 10.25 0.55
CA PHE A 5 2.78 9.15 -0.41
C PHE A 5 3.23 7.87 0.30
N ALA A 6 2.30 6.95 0.50
CA ALA A 6 2.52 5.71 1.25
C ALA A 6 2.62 4.52 0.29
N ILE A 7 3.74 3.79 0.35
CA ILE A 7 4.07 2.76 -0.64
C ILE A 7 4.30 1.42 0.04
N GLN A 8 3.61 0.38 -0.43
CA GLN A 8 3.86 -0.98 0.01
C GLN A 8 5.14 -1.55 -0.60
N SER A 9 6.03 -2.13 0.21
CA SER A 9 7.32 -2.67 -0.23
C SER A 9 7.40 -4.20 -0.27
N THR A 10 6.27 -4.91 -0.22
CA THR A 10 6.20 -6.40 -0.39
C THR A 10 6.54 -6.89 -1.81
N GLY A 11 7.02 -6.02 -2.69
CA GLY A 11 7.56 -6.35 -4.01
C GLY A 11 8.13 -5.11 -4.70
N ASN A 12 9.01 -5.33 -5.68
CA ASN A 12 9.70 -4.24 -6.37
C ASN A 12 8.78 -3.41 -7.28
N GLY A 13 7.65 -3.96 -7.73
CA GLY A 13 6.74 -3.27 -8.66
C GLY A 13 6.14 -1.97 -8.12
N HIS A 14 5.86 -1.90 -6.81
CA HIS A 14 5.35 -0.68 -6.15
C HIS A 14 6.43 0.40 -6.09
N ILE A 15 7.66 0.02 -5.75
CA ILE A 15 8.82 0.95 -5.71
C ILE A 15 9.14 1.47 -7.11
N SER A 16 9.15 0.61 -8.13
CA SER A 16 9.39 1.04 -9.52
C SER A 16 8.33 2.03 -10.00
N ARG A 17 7.04 1.77 -9.73
CA ARG A 17 5.97 2.71 -10.06
C ARG A 17 6.09 4.02 -9.28
N ALA A 18 6.39 3.95 -7.98
CA ALA A 18 6.56 5.16 -7.19
C ALA A 18 7.71 6.03 -7.73
N LYS A 19 8.83 5.42 -8.14
CA LYS A 19 9.95 6.09 -8.78
C LYS A 19 9.55 6.82 -10.06
N GLU A 20 8.66 6.24 -10.85
CA GLU A 20 8.10 6.88 -12.05
C GLU A 20 7.17 8.05 -11.71
N LEU A 21 6.39 7.96 -10.62
CA LEU A 21 5.43 9.00 -10.22
C LEU A 21 6.09 10.22 -9.53
N ILE A 22 7.19 10.00 -8.81
CA ILE A 22 7.87 11.03 -8.01
C ILE A 22 8.20 12.32 -8.78
N PRO A 23 8.78 12.27 -10.00
CA PRO A 23 9.07 13.48 -10.77
C PRO A 23 7.82 14.34 -11.05
N TYR A 24 6.66 13.70 -11.25
CA TYR A 24 5.40 14.41 -11.48
C TYR A 24 4.82 14.98 -10.18
N MET A 25 4.97 14.24 -9.08
CA MET A 25 4.56 14.71 -7.75
C MET A 25 5.38 15.91 -7.31
N ASN A 26 6.71 15.88 -7.52
CA ASN A 26 7.63 16.98 -7.18
C ASN A 26 7.26 18.30 -7.86
N ARG A 27 6.65 18.25 -9.05
CA ARG A 27 6.22 19.45 -9.79
C ARG A 27 4.93 20.07 -9.26
N ARG A 28 4.16 19.36 -8.42
CA ARG A 28 2.78 19.76 -8.05
C ARG A 28 2.51 19.77 -6.55
N PHE A 29 3.24 19.00 -5.77
CA PHE A 29 2.96 18.78 -4.36
C PHE A 29 4.23 18.88 -3.52
N GLN A 30 4.07 19.36 -2.29
CA GLN A 30 5.04 19.07 -1.23
C GLN A 30 4.62 17.74 -0.61
N PHE A 31 5.50 16.73 -0.62
CA PHE A 31 5.13 15.42 -0.12
C PHE A 31 6.25 14.71 0.62
N ASP A 32 5.81 13.93 1.60
CA ASP A 32 6.64 12.98 2.33
C ASP A 32 6.37 11.57 1.83
N VAL A 33 7.39 10.73 1.80
CA VAL A 33 7.25 9.32 1.44
C VAL A 33 7.38 8.44 2.67
N ILE A 34 6.44 7.51 2.84
CA ILE A 34 6.60 6.39 3.77
C ILE A 34 6.51 5.07 3.01
N THR A 35 7.14 4.04 3.58
CA THR A 35 7.06 2.68 3.06
C THR A 35 6.68 1.70 4.16
N SER A 36 6.03 0.59 3.83
CA SER A 36 5.85 -0.51 4.79
C SER A 36 6.00 -1.89 4.18
N GLY A 37 6.51 -2.84 4.98
CA GLY A 37 6.77 -4.21 4.57
C GLY A 37 8.26 -4.57 4.60
N PRO A 38 8.71 -5.56 3.81
CA PRO A 38 10.12 -5.89 3.67
C PRO A 38 10.92 -4.68 3.18
N LYS A 39 12.20 -4.57 3.58
CA LYS A 39 13.05 -3.47 3.12
C LYS A 39 13.09 -3.44 1.58
N PRO A 40 12.82 -2.28 0.95
CA PRO A 40 12.97 -2.12 -0.50
C PRO A 40 14.38 -2.53 -0.93
N GLN A 41 14.48 -3.33 -1.98
CA GLN A 41 15.77 -3.66 -2.60
C GLN A 41 16.21 -2.59 -3.61
N LEU A 42 15.24 -1.93 -4.23
CA LEU A 42 15.47 -0.86 -5.19
C LEU A 42 15.53 0.49 -4.48
N ASP A 43 16.48 1.33 -4.91
CA ASP A 43 16.51 2.73 -4.53
C ASP A 43 15.39 3.50 -5.22
N LEU A 44 14.57 4.16 -4.39
CA LEU A 44 13.47 5.01 -4.83
C LEU A 44 13.97 6.29 -5.52
N GLY A 45 15.21 6.73 -5.24
CA GLY A 45 15.74 8.00 -5.74
C GLY A 45 15.08 9.22 -5.11
N TYR A 46 14.44 9.04 -3.96
CA TYR A 46 13.80 10.09 -3.16
C TYR A 46 13.85 9.70 -1.67
N PRO A 47 14.03 10.65 -0.74
CA PRO A 47 14.13 10.35 0.68
C PRO A 47 12.85 9.70 1.22
N ILE A 48 13.02 8.58 1.92
CA ILE A 48 11.95 7.90 2.64
C ILE A 48 11.95 8.46 4.08
N LYS A 49 10.89 9.17 4.46
CA LYS A 49 10.73 9.77 5.78
C LYS A 49 10.63 8.72 6.88
N LYS A 50 9.91 7.62 6.62
CA LYS A 50 9.76 6.51 7.56
C LYS A 50 9.54 5.20 6.82
N HIS A 51 10.23 4.16 7.26
CA HIS A 51 9.96 2.78 6.87
C HIS A 51 9.32 2.04 8.05
N LEU A 52 8.12 1.50 7.83
CA LEU A 52 7.33 0.77 8.81
C LEU A 52 7.46 -0.74 8.56
N LYS A 53 7.33 -1.56 9.61
CA LYS A 53 7.42 -3.01 9.45
C LYS A 53 6.27 -3.55 8.59
N GLY A 54 5.08 -2.96 8.71
CA GLY A 54 3.92 -3.31 7.91
C GLY A 54 3.50 -4.77 8.07
N LEU A 55 2.77 -5.27 7.08
CA LEU A 55 2.42 -6.68 6.94
C LEU A 55 3.14 -7.26 5.73
N THR A 56 3.64 -8.48 5.90
CA THR A 56 4.32 -9.25 4.84
C THR A 56 3.59 -10.56 4.60
N LEU A 57 3.23 -10.82 3.34
CA LEU A 57 2.70 -12.14 2.94
C LEU A 57 3.85 -13.13 2.79
N HIS A 58 3.75 -14.27 3.47
CA HIS A 58 4.70 -15.36 3.33
C HIS A 58 4.13 -16.41 2.39
N TYR A 59 4.98 -16.93 1.50
CA TYR A 59 4.59 -17.92 0.50
C TYR A 59 5.15 -19.31 0.85
N ASN A 60 4.38 -20.34 0.50
CA ASN A 60 4.79 -21.73 0.60
C ASN A 60 5.60 -22.15 -0.66
N LYS A 61 6.19 -23.36 -0.62
CA LYS A 61 7.00 -23.90 -1.74
C LYS A 61 6.19 -24.11 -3.04
N LYS A 62 4.86 -24.07 -2.99
CA LYS A 62 3.96 -24.22 -4.15
C LYS A 62 3.48 -22.87 -4.70
N GLY A 63 4.03 -21.75 -4.21
CA GLY A 63 3.67 -20.39 -4.64
C GLY A 63 2.36 -19.85 -4.06
N GLY A 64 1.68 -20.59 -3.18
CA GLY A 64 0.50 -20.10 -2.46
C GLY A 64 0.86 -19.31 -1.21
N ILE A 65 -0.07 -18.50 -0.70
CA ILE A 65 0.09 -17.81 0.59
C ILE A 65 0.04 -18.85 1.71
N ASP A 66 1.07 -18.83 2.56
CA ASP A 66 1.12 -19.56 3.81
C ASP A 66 0.49 -18.68 4.91
N TRP A 67 -0.82 -18.86 5.13
CA TRP A 67 -1.59 -18.03 6.06
C TRP A 67 -1.12 -18.17 7.51
N ILE A 68 -0.76 -19.38 7.94
CA ILE A 68 -0.28 -19.65 9.30
C ILE A 68 1.03 -18.91 9.52
N LYS A 69 1.99 -19.09 8.61
CA LYS A 69 3.28 -18.39 8.68
C LYS A 69 3.12 -16.88 8.54
N THR A 70 2.19 -16.42 7.70
CA THR A 70 1.87 -15.00 7.56
C THR A 70 1.35 -14.42 8.86
N LEU A 71 0.43 -15.08 9.54
CA LEU A 71 -0.11 -14.59 10.80
C LEU A 71 0.96 -14.60 11.91
N LEU A 72 1.70 -15.71 12.04
CA LEU A 72 2.68 -15.88 13.12
C LEU A 72 3.94 -15.04 12.96
N LYS A 73 4.38 -14.74 11.73
CA LYS A 73 5.61 -13.96 11.49
C LYS A 73 5.39 -12.45 11.46
N ASN A 74 4.15 -12.00 11.26
CA ASN A 74 3.85 -10.58 11.34
C ASN A 74 3.68 -10.15 12.80
N ASN A 75 4.11 -8.93 13.11
CA ASN A 75 3.84 -8.33 14.42
C ASN A 75 2.53 -7.54 14.33
N LEU A 76 1.41 -8.22 14.62
CA LEU A 76 0.07 -7.61 14.53
C LEU A 76 -0.15 -6.51 15.56
N PHE A 77 0.44 -6.65 16.76
CA PHE A 77 0.38 -5.61 17.78
C PHE A 77 1.05 -4.32 17.29
N LEU A 78 2.26 -4.43 16.75
CA LEU A 78 2.96 -3.30 16.16
C LEU A 78 2.20 -2.71 14.96
N PHE A 79 1.58 -3.54 14.13
CA PHE A 79 0.75 -3.06 13.03
C PHE A 79 -0.41 -2.20 13.53
N ILE A 80 -1.15 -2.65 14.54
CA ILE A 80 -2.25 -1.89 15.15
C ILE A 80 -1.72 -0.60 15.77
N TRP A 81 -0.59 -0.68 16.48
CA TRP A 81 0.09 0.49 17.05
C TRP A 81 0.44 1.51 15.97
N ASP A 82 1.11 1.09 14.90
CA ASP A 82 1.48 1.96 13.79
C ASP A 82 0.23 2.58 13.13
N VAL A 83 -0.88 1.84 12.97
CA VAL A 83 -2.15 2.37 12.43
C VAL A 83 -2.70 3.50 13.30
N ILE A 84 -2.72 3.31 14.63
CA ILE A 84 -3.24 4.30 15.58
C ILE A 84 -2.34 5.54 15.64
N PHE A 85 -1.02 5.34 15.68
CA PHE A 85 -0.07 6.42 15.94
C PHE A 85 0.51 7.10 14.69
N LEU A 86 0.27 6.57 13.48
CA LEU A 86 0.69 7.25 12.25
C LEU A 86 -0.05 8.58 12.09
N ARG A 87 0.71 9.68 12.01
CA ARG A 87 0.18 11.05 11.95
C ARG A 87 -0.29 11.44 10.55
N VAL A 88 -1.29 10.74 10.01
CA VAL A 88 -1.87 11.05 8.69
C VAL A 88 -2.62 12.39 8.64
N GLN A 89 -3.07 12.91 9.79
CA GLN A 89 -3.75 14.20 9.92
C GLN A 89 -2.82 15.40 9.70
N ASP A 90 -1.50 15.20 9.69
CA ASP A 90 -0.52 16.26 9.36
C ASP A 90 -0.47 16.56 7.84
N TYR A 91 -1.32 15.91 7.04
CA TYR A 91 -1.35 15.98 5.58
C TYR A 91 -2.78 16.26 5.09
N ASP A 92 -2.89 17.00 3.98
CA ASP A 92 -4.17 17.32 3.36
C ASP A 92 -4.75 16.11 2.58
N LEU A 93 -3.86 15.25 2.08
CA LEU A 93 -4.18 14.09 1.25
C LEU A 93 -3.16 12.97 1.50
N VAL A 94 -3.64 11.73 1.55
CA VAL A 94 -2.82 10.54 1.47
C VAL A 94 -3.00 9.87 0.11
N ILE A 95 -1.90 9.69 -0.62
CA ILE A 95 -1.85 8.83 -1.80
C ILE A 95 -1.32 7.49 -1.32
N ASN A 96 -2.15 6.46 -1.44
CA ASN A 96 -1.88 5.14 -0.92
C ASN A 96 -1.62 4.17 -2.08
N ASP A 97 -0.46 3.53 -2.08
CA ASP A 97 -0.13 2.45 -2.98
C ASP A 97 -0.14 1.11 -2.24
N PHE A 98 -1.34 0.63 -1.93
CA PHE A 98 -1.60 -0.63 -1.22
C PHE A 98 -0.90 -0.75 0.14
N GLU A 99 -0.56 0.40 0.76
CA GLU A 99 0.16 0.44 2.02
C GLU A 99 -0.85 0.35 3.19
N PRO A 100 -0.91 -0.77 3.93
CA PRO A 100 -2.03 -1.04 4.80
C PRO A 100 -2.10 -0.09 6.01
N ILE A 101 -0.97 0.37 6.56
CA ILE A 101 -0.97 1.16 7.80
C ILE A 101 -1.65 2.50 7.56
N SER A 102 -1.22 3.24 6.54
CA SER A 102 -1.80 4.54 6.19
C SER A 102 -3.25 4.41 5.71
N ALA A 103 -3.61 3.37 4.97
CA ALA A 103 -4.99 3.16 4.53
C ALA A 103 -5.94 3.03 5.73
N TRP A 104 -5.61 2.17 6.70
CA TRP A 104 -6.41 2.02 7.91
C TRP A 104 -6.34 3.26 8.81
N SER A 105 -5.18 3.89 8.94
CA SER A 105 -5.03 5.13 9.72
C SER A 105 -5.91 6.25 9.17
N CYS A 106 -5.97 6.43 7.85
CA CYS A 106 -6.84 7.41 7.20
C CYS A 106 -8.32 7.09 7.42
N LYS A 107 -8.69 5.82 7.28
CA LYS A 107 -10.07 5.36 7.51
C LYS A 107 -10.52 5.63 8.95
N LEU A 108 -9.65 5.41 9.94
CA LEU A 108 -9.94 5.67 11.36
C LEU A 108 -10.03 7.16 11.68
N LYS A 109 -9.20 7.98 11.03
CA LYS A 109 -9.04 9.41 11.35
C LYS A 109 -9.81 10.36 10.43
N GLY A 110 -10.54 9.82 9.45
CA GLY A 110 -11.32 10.61 8.49
C GLY A 110 -10.48 11.44 7.52
N VAL A 111 -9.24 11.03 7.24
CA VAL A 111 -8.35 11.75 6.31
C VAL A 111 -8.59 11.29 4.88
N LEU A 112 -8.59 12.23 3.92
CA LEU A 112 -8.77 11.94 2.51
C LEU A 112 -7.64 11.02 2.02
N CYS A 113 -8.02 9.87 1.43
CA CYS A 113 -7.09 8.85 0.99
C CYS A 113 -7.45 8.35 -0.41
N PHE A 114 -6.51 8.43 -1.34
CA PHE A 114 -6.65 7.89 -2.70
C PHE A 114 -5.75 6.67 -2.91
N GLY A 115 -6.38 5.53 -3.14
CA GLY A 115 -5.70 4.29 -3.49
C GLY A 115 -5.30 4.24 -4.97
N ILE A 116 -4.04 3.89 -5.25
CA ILE A 116 -3.54 3.60 -6.60
C ILE A 116 -3.47 2.10 -6.78
N SER A 117 -4.25 1.58 -7.73
CA SER A 117 -4.30 0.14 -7.99
C SER A 117 -4.51 -0.19 -9.45
N ASN A 118 -3.58 -0.96 -10.01
CA ASN A 118 -3.75 -1.56 -11.33
C ASN A 118 -4.92 -2.55 -11.34
N GLN A 119 -5.23 -3.18 -10.20
CA GLN A 119 -6.30 -4.17 -10.11
C GLN A 119 -7.70 -3.53 -10.21
N LEU A 120 -7.84 -2.22 -9.94
CA LEU A 120 -9.08 -1.49 -10.19
C LEU A 120 -9.42 -1.42 -11.67
N SER A 121 -8.45 -1.56 -12.58
CA SER A 121 -8.74 -1.64 -14.01
C SER A 121 -9.73 -2.76 -14.31
N LEU A 122 -9.66 -3.90 -13.62
CA LEU A 122 -10.52 -5.08 -13.78
C LEU A 122 -12.03 -4.80 -13.57
N TRP A 123 -12.36 -3.66 -12.96
CA TRP A 123 -13.73 -3.21 -12.79
C TRP A 123 -14.33 -2.60 -14.07
N LYS A 124 -13.50 -2.14 -15.02
CA LYS A 124 -13.97 -1.53 -16.27
C LYS A 124 -14.81 -2.50 -17.10
N LYS A 125 -15.78 -1.94 -17.84
CA LYS A 125 -16.53 -2.67 -18.87
C LYS A 125 -15.58 -2.98 -20.03
N GLY A 126 -15.64 -4.19 -20.57
CA GLY A 126 -14.82 -4.62 -21.73
C GLY A 126 -13.49 -5.31 -21.40
N ILE A 127 -13.05 -5.37 -20.14
CA ILE A 127 -11.86 -6.17 -19.78
C ILE A 127 -12.21 -7.65 -19.71
N PRO A 128 -11.40 -8.57 -20.28
CA PRO A 128 -11.60 -10.01 -20.14
C PRO A 128 -11.66 -10.43 -18.67
N LYS A 129 -12.75 -11.10 -18.28
CA LYS A 129 -13.02 -11.55 -16.91
C LYS A 129 -12.90 -13.07 -16.83
N PRO A 130 -12.09 -13.65 -15.91
CA PRO A 130 -12.07 -15.09 -15.72
C PRO A 130 -13.45 -15.63 -15.34
N LYS A 131 -13.82 -16.78 -15.92
CA LYS A 131 -15.19 -17.32 -15.86
C LYS A 131 -15.62 -17.81 -14.47
N LYS A 132 -14.67 -18.17 -13.58
CA LYS A 132 -14.93 -18.68 -12.22
C LYS A 132 -14.45 -17.70 -11.14
N ARG A 133 -15.22 -17.55 -10.05
CA ARG A 133 -14.90 -16.79 -8.81
C ARG A 133 -14.55 -15.29 -8.96
N PHE A 134 -14.63 -14.71 -10.15
CA PHE A 134 -14.17 -13.34 -10.40
C PHE A 134 -14.95 -12.27 -9.63
N ARG A 135 -16.28 -12.39 -9.51
CA ARG A 135 -17.12 -11.38 -8.84
C ARG A 135 -16.83 -11.28 -7.33
N SER A 136 -16.60 -12.40 -6.66
CA SER A 136 -16.26 -12.43 -5.23
C SER A 136 -14.84 -11.89 -4.98
N THR A 137 -13.87 -12.27 -5.81
CA THR A 137 -12.48 -11.80 -5.70
C THR A 137 -12.37 -10.29 -5.94
N ILE A 138 -13.11 -9.76 -6.93
CA ILE A 138 -13.15 -8.31 -7.19
C ILE A 138 -13.70 -7.52 -6.01
N ARG A 139 -14.73 -8.01 -5.32
CA ARG A 139 -15.29 -7.32 -4.14
C ARG A 139 -14.28 -7.23 -3.00
N PHE A 140 -13.39 -8.22 -2.87
CA PHE A 140 -12.34 -8.21 -1.86
C PHE A 140 -11.33 -7.07 -2.06
N LEU A 141 -11.14 -6.61 -3.32
CA LEU A 141 -10.28 -5.48 -3.63
C LEU A 141 -10.73 -4.15 -3.01
N LYS A 142 -11.99 -4.03 -2.57
CA LYS A 142 -12.47 -2.81 -1.89
C LYS A 142 -11.90 -2.62 -0.48
N PHE A 143 -11.32 -3.68 0.09
CA PHE A 143 -10.76 -3.66 1.44
C PHE A 143 -9.26 -3.36 1.46
N PHE A 144 -8.67 -3.14 0.28
CA PHE A 144 -7.30 -2.70 0.08
C PHE A 144 -7.31 -1.31 -0.54
#